data_AF-A0A1G2WQT1-F1
#
_entry.id   AF-A0A1G2WQT1-F1
#
_cell.length_a   1.000
_cell.length_b   1.000
_cell.length_c   1.000
_cell.angle_alpha   90.00
_cell.angle_beta   90.00
_cell.angle_gamma   90.00
#
_symmetry.space_group_name_H-M   'P 1'
#
loop_
_entity.id
_entity.type
_entity.pdbx_description
1 polymer ?
#
loop_
_entity_poly.entity_id
_entity_poly.type
_entity_poly.pdbx_seq_one_letter_code
_entity_poly.pdbx_strand_id
1 'polypeptide(L)'
;MPDEITPIKLRTNEIEELIASSKKYTVMRPINIDPGYINESRLILASTKDFSHRIYLRDGIYAEVTLNYRGGRYETFPWTFPDYKSSDYHNFLLKARELYVRKLKKTNFKI
;
A
#
# COMPACT_ATOMS: atom_id res chain seq x y z
N MET A 1 2.69 -9.63 -8.61
CA MET A 1 1.85 -8.82 -9.51
C MET A 1 0.62 -8.34 -8.74
N PRO A 2 -0.19 -7.38 -9.23
CA PRO A 2 -1.32 -6.82 -8.47
C PRO A 2 -2.33 -7.85 -7.93
N ASP A 3 -2.48 -8.98 -8.61
CA ASP A 3 -3.29 -10.15 -8.23
C ASP A 3 -2.82 -10.85 -6.94
N GLU A 4 -1.56 -10.65 -6.54
CA GLU A 4 -0.98 -11.21 -5.32
C GLU A 4 -1.22 -10.31 -4.08
N ILE A 5 -1.77 -9.10 -4.24
CA ILE A 5 -1.98 -8.19 -3.11
C ILE A 5 -2.88 -8.81 -2.03
N THR A 6 -3.91 -9.57 -2.45
CA THR A 6 -4.82 -10.25 -1.53
C THR A 6 -4.13 -11.33 -0.70
N PRO A 7 -3.47 -12.35 -1.29
CA PRO A 7 -2.77 -13.35 -0.49
C PRO A 7 -1.65 -12.74 0.35
N ILE A 8 -0.98 -11.68 -0.11
CA ILE A 8 -0.01 -10.94 0.71
C ILE A 8 -0.70 -10.32 1.93
N LYS A 9 -1.85 -9.62 1.77
CA LYS A 9 -2.57 -9.02 2.91
C LYS A 9 -3.06 -10.06 3.91
N LEU A 10 -3.55 -11.20 3.44
CA LEU A 10 -3.91 -12.31 4.32
C LEU A 10 -2.69 -12.79 5.11
N ARG A 11 -1.55 -12.97 4.45
CA ARG A 11 -0.31 -13.38 5.12
C ARG A 11 0.20 -12.33 6.12
N THR A 12 0.07 -11.04 5.81
CA THR A 12 0.46 -9.99 6.76
C THR A 12 -0.46 -9.97 7.98
N ASN A 13 -1.76 -10.21 7.81
CA ASN A 13 -2.70 -10.31 8.93
C ASN A 13 -2.35 -11.49 9.86
N GLU A 14 -2.00 -12.66 9.30
CA GLU A 14 -1.52 -13.80 10.08
C GLU A 14 -0.26 -13.45 10.89
N ILE A 15 0.69 -12.73 10.28
CA ILE A 15 1.92 -12.30 10.97
C ILE A 15 1.59 -11.33 12.11
N GLU A 16 0.71 -10.36 11.88
CA GLU A 16 0.25 -9.44 12.93
C GLU A 16 -0.39 -10.20 14.10
N GLU A 17 -1.22 -11.20 13.83
CA GLU A 17 -1.88 -12.02 14.84
C GLU A 17 -0.89 -12.90 15.62
N LEU A 18 0.10 -13.49 14.95
CA LEU A 18 1.19 -14.23 15.60
C LEU A 18 2.00 -13.32 16.55
N ILE A 19 2.29 -12.08 16.14
CA ILE A 19 3.00 -11.11 16.98
C ILE A 19 2.14 -10.67 18.16
N ALA A 20 0.85 -10.38 17.94
CA ALA A 20 -0.09 -10.00 18.99
C ALA A 20 -0.27 -11.12 20.02
N SER A 21 -0.40 -12.37 19.59
CA SER A 21 -0.60 -13.54 20.44
C SER A 21 0.66 -13.98 21.22
N SER A 22 1.84 -13.51 20.83
CA SER A 22 3.11 -13.82 21.53
C SER A 22 3.18 -13.32 22.97
N LYS A 23 2.26 -12.44 23.39
CA LYS A 23 2.24 -11.76 24.71
C LYS A 23 3.54 -10.99 25.04
N LYS A 24 4.40 -10.75 24.05
CA LYS A 24 5.63 -9.97 24.21
C LYS A 24 5.38 -8.48 24.39
N TYR A 25 4.24 -8.00 23.88
CA TYR A 25 3.86 -6.59 23.91
C TYR A 25 2.58 -6.42 24.75
N THR A 26 2.48 -5.32 25.47
CA THR A 26 1.33 -5.00 26.34
C THR A 26 0.10 -4.51 25.57
N VAL A 27 0.29 -4.09 24.32
CA VAL A 27 -0.77 -3.59 23.45
C VAL A 27 -1.36 -4.72 22.60
N MET A 28 -2.68 -4.66 22.36
CA MET A 28 -3.43 -5.69 21.64
C MET A 28 -2.96 -5.85 20.18
N ARG A 29 -2.62 -4.76 19.51
CA ARG A 29 -2.12 -4.75 18.13
C ARG A 29 -0.78 -4.01 18.09
N PRO A 30 0.35 -4.69 18.34
CA PRO A 30 1.66 -4.05 18.46
C PRO A 30 2.23 -3.57 17.12
N ILE A 31 1.71 -4.07 16.00
CA ILE A 31 2.19 -3.73 14.67
C ILE A 31 1.02 -3.71 13.68
N ASN A 32 1.15 -2.86 12.66
CA ASN A 32 0.28 -2.81 11.49
C ASN A 32 1.15 -2.94 10.24
N ILE A 33 0.84 -3.91 9.38
CA ILE A 33 1.55 -4.20 8.14
C ILE A 33 0.54 -4.05 6.99
N ASP A 34 0.71 -2.97 6.25
CA ASP A 34 -0.16 -2.63 5.12
C ASP A 34 0.57 -2.88 3.80
N PRO A 35 0.38 -4.05 3.17
CA PRO A 35 0.93 -4.30 1.85
C PRO A 35 0.26 -3.41 0.80
N GLY A 36 1.08 -3.04 -0.17
CA GLY A 36 0.72 -2.16 -1.25
C GLY A 36 1.66 -2.32 -2.42
N TYR A 37 1.32 -1.65 -3.52
CA TYR A 37 2.24 -1.49 -4.63
C TYR A 37 2.17 -0.08 -5.20
N ILE A 38 3.28 0.32 -5.83
CA ILE A 38 3.40 1.56 -6.58
C ILE A 38 3.46 1.19 -8.05
N ASN A 39 2.74 1.95 -8.88
CA ASN A 39 2.96 1.96 -10.32
C ASN A 39 3.31 3.39 -10.77
N GLU A 40 3.28 3.66 -12.07
CA GLU A 40 3.64 4.99 -12.59
C GLU A 40 2.67 6.11 -12.17
N SER A 41 1.42 5.78 -11.83
CA SER A 41 0.36 6.76 -11.60
C SER A 41 -0.18 6.79 -10.17
N ARG A 42 0.11 5.80 -9.32
CA ARG A 42 -0.52 5.70 -8.00
C ARG A 42 0.20 4.78 -7.02
N LEU A 43 -0.11 5.01 -5.75
CA LEU A 43 0.09 4.08 -4.65
C LEU A 43 -1.26 3.39 -4.34
N ILE A 44 -1.25 2.06 -4.29
CA ILE A 44 -2.37 1.23 -3.86
C ILE A 44 -2.01 0.53 -2.55
N LEU A 45 -2.93 0.52 -1.58
CA LEU A 45 -2.84 -0.26 -0.35
C LEU A 45 -4.01 -1.24 -0.24
N ALA A 46 -3.78 -2.40 0.39
CA ALA A 46 -4.81 -3.37 0.71
C ALA A 46 -5.36 -3.17 2.12
N SER A 47 -6.66 -3.43 2.30
CA SER A 47 -7.37 -3.30 3.56
C SER A 47 -8.34 -4.45 3.78
N THR A 48 -8.59 -4.79 5.05
CA THR A 48 -9.67 -5.70 5.48
C THR A 48 -10.98 -4.95 5.73
N LYS A 49 -10.98 -3.62 5.66
CA LYS A 49 -12.12 -2.77 5.98
C LYS A 49 -12.78 -2.28 4.70
N ASP A 50 -14.05 -2.60 4.52
CA ASP A 50 -14.84 -2.01 3.44
C ASP A 50 -15.09 -0.50 3.67
N PHE A 51 -15.14 0.28 2.60
CA PHE A 51 -15.53 1.70 2.61
C PHE A 51 -15.89 2.19 1.20
N SER A 52 -16.55 3.35 1.10
CA SER A 52 -17.10 3.87 -0.16
C SER A 52 -16.12 4.03 -1.34
N HIS A 53 -14.82 4.25 -1.07
CA HIS A 53 -13.78 4.39 -2.10
C HIS A 53 -12.95 3.11 -2.30
N ARG A 54 -13.26 2.04 -1.56
CA ARG A 54 -12.53 0.78 -1.60
C ARG A 54 -13.19 -0.19 -2.57
N ILE A 55 -12.37 -0.85 -3.36
CA ILE A 55 -12.80 -1.83 -4.35
C ILE A 55 -12.55 -3.22 -3.77
N TYR A 56 -13.60 -4.03 -3.70
CA TYR A 56 -13.47 -5.42 -3.30
C TYR A 56 -12.59 -6.19 -4.29
N LEU A 57 -11.64 -6.96 -3.77
CA LEU A 57 -10.80 -7.85 -4.56
C LEU A 57 -11.32 -9.28 -4.47
N ARG A 58 -11.16 -9.90 -3.30
CA ARG A 58 -11.61 -11.25 -2.92
C ARG A 58 -11.29 -11.50 -1.44
N ASP A 59 -11.85 -12.56 -0.86
CA ASP A 59 -11.47 -13.09 0.46
C ASP A 59 -11.55 -12.04 1.59
N GLY A 60 -12.53 -11.12 1.51
CA GLY A 60 -12.69 -10.02 2.46
C GLY A 60 -11.62 -8.92 2.37
N ILE A 61 -10.77 -8.95 1.34
CA ILE A 61 -9.75 -7.93 1.08
C ILE A 61 -10.22 -6.96 0.02
N TYR A 62 -9.94 -5.69 0.30
CA TYR A 62 -10.25 -4.54 -0.54
C TYR A 62 -8.97 -3.79 -0.89
N ALA A 63 -9.01 -2.99 -1.94
CA ALA A 63 -7.94 -2.07 -2.30
C ALA A 63 -8.45 -0.63 -2.44
N GLU A 64 -7.57 0.32 -2.16
CA GLU A 64 -7.80 1.74 -2.36
C GLU A 64 -6.64 2.38 -3.11
N VAL A 65 -6.95 3.44 -3.86
CA VAL A 65 -5.93 4.41 -4.27
C VAL A 65 -5.66 5.33 -3.08
N THR A 66 -4.49 5.18 -2.47
CA THR A 66 -4.09 5.97 -1.30
C THR A 66 -3.46 7.30 -1.71
N LEU A 67 -2.68 7.32 -2.80
CA LEU A 67 -2.10 8.52 -3.42
C LEU A 67 -2.13 8.43 -4.94
N ASN A 68 -2.36 9.55 -5.61
CA ASN A 68 -2.26 9.69 -7.06
C ASN A 68 -0.95 10.40 -7.41
N TYR A 69 -0.26 10.01 -8.48
CA TYR A 69 0.92 10.71 -8.98
C TYR A 69 0.59 11.46 -10.26
N ARG A 70 0.65 12.79 -10.23
CA ARG A 70 0.34 13.66 -11.37
C ARG A 70 1.18 14.93 -11.31
N GLY A 71 1.66 15.38 -12.47
CA GLY A 71 2.40 16.64 -12.58
C GLY A 71 3.66 16.69 -11.71
N GLY A 72 4.37 15.57 -11.58
CA GLY A 72 5.65 15.51 -10.85
C GLY A 72 5.53 15.25 -9.35
N ARG A 73 4.32 15.13 -8.79
CA ARG A 73 4.09 15.03 -7.33
C ARG A 73 3.00 14.02 -6.98
N TYR A 74 3.00 13.56 -5.73
CA TYR A 74 1.86 12.86 -5.16
C TYR A 74 0.77 13.85 -4.73
N GLU A 75 -0.46 13.54 -5.12
CA GLU A 75 -1.70 14.20 -4.74
C GLU A 75 -2.45 13.28 -3.78
N THR A 76 -3.04 13.87 -2.74
CA THR A 76 -3.78 13.16 -1.70
C THR A 76 -5.28 13.17 -2.02
N PHE A 77 -6.00 12.22 -1.41
CA PHE A 77 -7.45 12.15 -1.40
C PHE A 77 -7.99 12.54 -0.01
N PRO A 78 -9.30 12.82 0.12
CA PRO A 78 -9.92 13.10 1.43
C PRO A 78 -9.68 11.97 2.45
N TRP A 79 -9.58 10.72 1.99
CA TRP A 79 -9.36 9.52 2.80
C TRP A 79 -7.89 9.11 2.97
N THR A 80 -6.93 9.81 2.36
CA THR A 80 -5.50 9.49 2.54
C THR A 80 -5.14 9.59 4.03
N PHE A 81 -4.40 8.60 4.53
CA PHE A 81 -3.92 8.58 5.91
C PHE A 81 -3.06 9.82 6.23
N PRO A 82 -3.16 10.40 7.44
CA PRO A 82 -2.43 11.63 7.79
C PRO A 82 -0.93 11.58 7.48
N ASP A 83 -0.26 10.48 7.84
CA ASP A 83 1.17 10.29 7.64
C ASP A 83 1.54 10.33 6.16
N TYR A 84 0.69 9.77 5.29
CA TYR A 84 0.88 9.75 3.85
C TYR A 84 0.67 11.12 3.19
N LYS A 85 0.14 12.12 3.92
CA LYS A 85 0.06 13.52 3.45
C LYS A 85 1.37 14.28 3.68
N SER A 86 2.28 13.73 4.48
CA SER A 86 3.53 14.41 4.83
C SER A 86 4.52 14.43 3.65
N SER A 87 5.38 15.45 3.64
CA SER A 87 6.47 15.56 2.67
C SER A 87 7.44 14.39 2.76
N ASP A 88 7.65 13.83 3.95
CA ASP A 88 8.61 12.74 4.16
C ASP A 88 8.14 11.45 3.46
N TYR A 89 6.86 11.10 3.62
CA TYR A 89 6.27 9.99 2.89
C TYR A 89 6.26 10.23 1.39
N HIS A 90 5.89 11.43 0.93
CA HIS A 90 5.95 11.77 -0.49
C HIS A 90 7.37 11.62 -1.05
N ASN A 91 8.39 12.12 -0.36
CA ASN A 91 9.79 12.03 -0.78
C ASN A 91 10.29 10.58 -0.85
N PHE A 92 9.92 9.76 0.14
CA PHE A 92 10.23 8.33 0.13
C PHE A 92 9.56 7.62 -1.07
N LEU A 93 8.26 7.84 -1.28
CA LEU A 93 7.50 7.22 -2.34
C LEU A 93 7.93 7.69 -3.74
N LEU A 94 8.44 8.92 -3.86
CA LEU A 94 8.99 9.44 -5.11
C LEU A 94 10.24 8.66 -5.49
N LYS A 95 11.16 8.43 -4.55
CA LYS A 95 12.35 7.61 -4.76
C LYS A 95 11.99 6.18 -5.17
N ALA A 96 11.02 5.56 -4.48
CA ALA A 96 10.55 4.22 -4.83
C ALA A 96 9.97 4.17 -6.26
N ARG A 97 9.15 5.15 -6.64
CA ARG A 97 8.59 5.28 -7.98
C ARG A 97 9.67 5.46 -9.04
N GLU A 98 10.66 6.32 -8.81
CA GLU A 98 11.75 6.54 -9.76
C GLU A 98 12.54 5.26 -10.03
N LEU A 99 12.82 4.47 -9.00
CA LEU A 99 13.46 3.16 -9.14
C LEU A 99 12.61 2.22 -9.99
N TYR A 100 11.30 2.18 -9.75
CA TYR A 100 10.36 1.38 -10.54
C TYR A 100 10.35 1.81 -12.02
N VAL A 101 10.20 3.10 -12.32
CA VAL A 101 10.18 3.63 -13.69
C VAL A 101 11.51 3.37 -14.41
N ARG A 102 12.65 3.54 -13.72
CA ARG A 102 13.98 3.20 -14.28
C ARG A 102 14.07 1.71 -14.63
N LYS A 103 13.50 0.83 -13.80
CA LYS A 103 13.44 -0.61 -14.08
C LYS A 103 12.61 -0.89 -15.35
N LEU A 104 11.41 -0.32 -15.46
CA LEU A 104 10.55 -0.48 -16.66
C LEU A 104 11.26 -0.08 -17.95
N LYS A 105 11.95 1.07 -17.95
CA LYS A 105 12.72 1.56 -19.10
C LYS A 105 13.84 0.61 -19.52
N LYS A 106 14.53 -0.01 -18.54
CA LYS A 106 15.60 -0.99 -18.83
C LYS A 106 15.06 -2.31 -19.37
N THR A 107 13.87 -2.71 -18.95
CA THR A 107 13.28 -4.00 -19.33
C THR A 107 12.56 -3.95 -20.68
N ASN A 108 12.56 -2.80 -21.39
CA ASN A 108 11.92 -2.63 -22.70
C ASN A 108 10.48 -3.15 -22.73
N PHE A 109 9.74 -2.98 -21.63
CA PHE A 109 8.32 -3.32 -21.56
C PHE A 109 7.57 -2.31 -22.45
N LYS A 110 7.40 -2.68 -23.72
CA LYS A 110 6.40 -2.07 -24.60
C LYS A 110 5.04 -2.62 -24.16
N ILE A 111 4.18 -1.74 -23.68
CA ILE A 111 2.72 -1.98 -23.68
C ILE A 111 2.25 -1.78 -25.12
#